data_AF-A0A5B0PPH6-F1
#
_entry.id   AF-A0A5B0PPH6-F1
#
_cell.length_a   1.000
_cell.length_b   1.000
_cell.length_c   1.000
_cell.angle_alpha   90.00
_cell.angle_beta   90.00
_cell.angle_gamma   90.00
#
_symmetry.space_group_name_H-M   'P 1'
#
loop_
_entity.id
_entity.type
_entity.pdbx_description
1 polymer ?
#
loop_
_entity_poly.entity_id
_entity_poly.type
_entity_poly.pdbx_seq_one_letter_code
_entity_poly.pdbx_strand_id
1 'polypeptide(L)'
;MLELSSNNVPYLGEFYSKSKIAEIQKTSDFLNYSNNIEGQNPMIFPDAPSAPHAAIHIFIGGEMPHSVYAANEPLFFLHHAHIDKLWADWQRQDWKNRKRAYHGNVSAHHVTQDTSIFPTGQS
;
A
#
# COMPACT_ATOMS: atom_id res chain seq x y z
N MET A 1 -25.33 -18.20 -4.81
CA MET A 1 -24.36 -17.15 -4.45
C MET A 1 -23.45 -17.78 -3.40
N LEU A 2 -22.37 -18.43 -3.83
CA LEU A 2 -21.44 -19.10 -2.93
C LEU A 2 -20.70 -18.02 -2.14
N GLU A 3 -20.78 -18.10 -0.81
CA GLU A 3 -20.14 -17.14 0.07
C GLU A 3 -18.63 -17.13 -0.18
N LEU A 4 -18.10 -15.98 -0.57
CA LEU A 4 -16.66 -15.67 -0.61
C LEU A 4 -16.02 -15.67 0.79
N SER A 5 -16.66 -16.31 1.78
CA SER A 5 -16.33 -16.31 3.20
C SER A 5 -15.52 -17.53 3.64
N SER A 6 -15.39 -18.58 2.82
CA SER A 6 -14.59 -19.76 3.19
C SER A 6 -13.18 -19.65 2.64
N ASN A 7 -12.28 -19.04 3.42
CA ASN A 7 -10.85 -19.36 3.67
C ASN A 7 -9.96 -20.07 2.61
N ASN A 8 -10.30 -20.05 1.32
CA ASN A 8 -9.55 -20.72 0.25
C ASN A 8 -8.98 -19.74 -0.80
N VAL A 9 -9.03 -18.43 -0.51
CA VAL A 9 -8.28 -17.40 -1.24
C VAL A 9 -7.18 -16.90 -0.31
N PRO A 10 -6.00 -17.56 -0.31
CA PRO A 10 -4.93 -17.30 0.66
C PRO A 10 -4.52 -15.82 0.70
N TYR A 11 -4.64 -15.11 -0.42
CA TYR A 11 -4.23 -13.70 -0.50
C TYR A 11 -5.29 -12.69 -0.03
N LEU A 12 -6.58 -12.95 -0.27
CA LEU A 12 -7.63 -11.95 0.03
C LEU A 12 -8.06 -11.95 1.49
N GLY A 13 -8.24 -13.14 2.08
CA GLY A 13 -8.75 -13.25 3.45
C GLY A 13 -7.74 -12.78 4.50
N GLU A 14 -6.46 -13.09 4.30
CA GLU A 14 -5.40 -12.78 5.27
C GLU A 14 -4.92 -11.33 5.13
N PHE A 15 -4.63 -10.88 3.90
CA PHE A 15 -3.98 -9.60 3.66
C PHE A 15 -4.94 -8.45 3.33
N TYR A 16 -6.22 -8.76 3.02
CA TYR A 16 -7.23 -7.76 2.65
C TYR A 16 -8.49 -7.81 3.54
N SER A 17 -8.38 -8.33 4.77
CA SER A 17 -9.51 -8.31 5.70
C SER A 17 -9.82 -6.90 6.23
N LYS A 18 -11.09 -6.66 6.59
CA LYS A 18 -11.51 -5.38 7.22
C LYS A 18 -10.70 -5.05 8.48
N SER A 19 -10.37 -6.06 9.29
CA SER A 19 -9.54 -5.89 10.48
C SER A 19 -8.12 -5.48 10.12
N LYS A 20 -7.52 -6.08 9.08
CA LYS A 20 -6.18 -5.71 8.62
C LYS A 20 -6.13 -4.28 8.10
N ILE A 21 -7.09 -3.89 7.27
CA ILE A 21 -7.19 -2.50 6.79
C ILE A 21 -7.37 -1.54 7.97
N ALA A 22 -8.23 -1.86 8.95
CA ALA A 22 -8.42 -1.04 10.13
C ALA A 22 -7.16 -0.93 11.00
N GLU A 23 -6.33 -1.96 11.06
CA GLU A 23 -5.03 -1.94 11.74
C GLU A 23 -4.06 -0.98 11.03
N ILE A 24 -3.92 -1.09 9.71
CA ILE A 24 -3.05 -0.24 8.88
C ILE A 24 -3.48 1.23 8.99
N GLN A 25 -4.79 1.49 8.99
CA GLN A 25 -5.34 2.84 9.11
C GLN A 25 -4.99 3.56 10.43
N LYS A 26 -4.63 2.80 11.48
CA LYS A 26 -4.17 3.38 12.76
C LYS A 26 -2.71 3.85 12.74
N THR A 27 -1.92 3.44 11.74
CA THR A 27 -0.52 3.87 11.64
C THR A 27 -0.44 5.40 11.53
N SER A 28 0.36 6.05 12.37
CA SER A 28 0.42 7.51 12.43
C SER A 28 1.42 8.13 11.46
N ASP A 29 2.51 7.41 11.19
CA ASP A 29 3.62 7.84 10.34
C ASP A 29 3.42 7.39 8.88
N PHE A 30 3.77 8.26 7.93
CA PHE A 30 3.56 8.00 6.50
C PHE A 30 4.41 6.85 5.99
N LEU A 31 5.70 6.75 6.38
CA LEU A 31 6.59 5.70 5.88
C LEU A 31 6.06 4.33 6.27
N ASN A 32 5.69 4.17 7.53
CA ASN A 32 5.11 2.93 8.02
C ASN A 32 3.74 2.65 7.39
N TYR A 33 2.90 3.67 7.21
CA TYR A 33 1.59 3.51 6.56
C TYR A 33 1.75 3.03 5.11
N SER A 34 2.62 3.68 4.34
CA SER A 34 2.92 3.33 2.95
C SER A 34 3.47 1.91 2.86
N ASN A 35 4.45 1.54 3.68
CA ASN A 35 5.01 0.19 3.67
C ASN A 35 3.96 -0.87 4.03
N ASN A 36 3.08 -0.57 4.97
CA ASN A 36 2.03 -1.48 5.43
C ASN A 36 0.85 -1.63 4.46
N ILE A 37 0.63 -0.67 3.55
CA ILE A 37 -0.42 -0.77 2.52
C ILE A 37 0.13 -1.39 1.22
N GLU A 38 1.34 -1.01 0.83
CA GLU A 38 2.03 -1.47 -0.38
C GLU A 38 2.43 -2.94 -0.28
N GLY A 39 3.09 -3.32 0.83
CA GLY A 39 3.73 -4.61 0.99
C GLY A 39 4.81 -4.85 -0.06
N GLN A 40 5.30 -6.09 -0.13
CA GLN A 40 6.20 -6.51 -1.21
C GLN A 40 5.58 -7.68 -1.96
N ASN A 41 5.92 -7.80 -3.24
CA ASN A 41 5.52 -8.96 -4.03
C ASN A 41 6.31 -10.20 -3.55
N PRO A 42 5.64 -11.22 -2.96
CA PRO A 42 6.29 -12.43 -2.45
C PRO A 42 6.88 -13.30 -3.56
N MET A 43 6.52 -13.10 -4.84
CA MET A 43 7.17 -13.77 -5.96
C MET A 43 8.57 -13.22 -6.26
N ILE A 44 8.87 -11.99 -5.81
CA ILE A 44 10.18 -11.33 -5.98
C ILE A 44 10.95 -11.33 -4.65
N PHE A 45 10.22 -11.22 -3.52
CA PHE A 45 10.78 -11.19 -2.17
C PHE A 45 10.06 -12.22 -1.29
N PRO A 46 10.51 -13.49 -1.27
CA PRO A 46 9.77 -14.61 -0.67
C PRO A 46 9.52 -14.48 0.84
N ASP A 47 10.35 -13.73 1.57
CA ASP A 47 10.21 -13.50 3.01
C ASP A 47 9.43 -12.23 3.35
N ALA A 48 8.99 -11.48 2.33
CA ALA A 48 8.44 -10.17 2.56
C ALA A 48 6.93 -10.23 2.84
N PRO A 49 6.46 -9.49 3.85
CA PRO A 49 5.05 -9.49 4.19
C PRO A 49 4.23 -8.96 3.01
N SER A 50 3.33 -9.82 2.52
CA SER A 50 2.30 -9.39 1.58
C SER A 50 1.34 -8.45 2.30
N ALA A 51 0.94 -7.39 1.62
CA ALA A 51 0.00 -6.40 2.14
C ALA A 51 -1.15 -6.18 1.15
N PRO A 52 -2.17 -5.39 1.50
CA PRO A 52 -3.38 -5.24 0.70
C PRO A 52 -3.14 -4.96 -0.80
N HIS A 53 -2.17 -4.10 -1.14
CA HIS A 53 -1.82 -3.78 -2.52
C HIS A 53 -1.20 -5.00 -3.25
N ALA A 54 -0.08 -5.52 -2.74
CA ALA A 54 0.58 -6.69 -3.32
C ALA A 54 -0.35 -7.92 -3.43
N ALA A 55 -1.20 -8.17 -2.43
CA ALA A 55 -2.11 -9.30 -2.41
C ALA A 55 -3.15 -9.27 -3.54
N ILE A 56 -3.66 -8.09 -3.90
CA ILE A 56 -4.64 -7.95 -4.99
C ILE A 56 -3.96 -8.07 -6.35
N HIS A 57 -2.76 -7.52 -6.51
CA HIS A 57 -1.96 -7.72 -7.74
C HIS A 57 -1.71 -9.22 -8.02
N ILE A 58 -1.37 -9.99 -6.98
CA ILE A 58 -1.18 -11.44 -7.09
C ILE A 58 -2.50 -12.16 -7.37
N PHE A 59 -3.57 -11.78 -6.67
CA PHE A 59 -4.87 -12.42 -6.79
C PHE A 59 -5.48 -12.29 -8.19
N ILE A 60 -5.36 -11.13 -8.83
CA ILE A 60 -5.89 -10.93 -10.19
C ILE A 60 -5.08 -11.76 -11.21
N GLY A 61 -3.76 -11.90 -11.00
CA GLY A 61 -2.90 -12.66 -11.90
C GLY A 61 -2.71 -11.98 -13.26
N GLY A 62 -2.30 -12.74 -14.28
CA GLY A 62 -1.98 -12.18 -15.60
C GLY A 62 -0.80 -11.22 -15.54
N GLU A 63 -0.97 -10.00 -16.03
CA GLU A 63 0.07 -8.96 -15.98
C GLU A 63 0.12 -8.21 -14.64
N MET A 64 -0.91 -8.31 -13.78
CA MET A 64 -0.99 -7.57 -12.50
C MET A 64 0.17 -7.85 -11.51
N PRO A 65 0.68 -9.09 -11.35
CA PRO A 65 1.83 -9.34 -10.49
C PRO A 65 3.14 -8.69 -11.00
N HIS A 66 3.20 -8.29 -12.27
CA HIS A 66 4.38 -7.72 -12.89
C HIS A 66 4.33 -6.20 -12.80
N SER A 67 5.06 -5.59 -11.86
CA SER A 67 5.03 -4.14 -11.63
C SER A 67 5.27 -3.26 -12.87
N VAL A 68 6.03 -3.76 -13.85
CA VAL A 68 6.31 -3.05 -15.11
C VAL A 68 5.12 -3.08 -16.08
N TYR A 69 4.30 -4.13 -16.03
CA TYR A 69 3.23 -4.39 -17.02
C TYR A 69 1.83 -4.37 -16.41
N ALA A 70 1.70 -4.26 -15.08
CA ALA A 70 0.42 -4.33 -14.38
C ALA A 70 -0.63 -3.34 -14.93
N ALA A 71 -0.19 -2.15 -15.36
CA ALA A 71 -1.07 -1.12 -15.93
C ALA A 71 -1.70 -1.47 -17.29
N ASN A 72 -1.26 -2.55 -17.95
CA ASN A 72 -1.89 -3.05 -19.17
C ASN A 72 -3.24 -3.73 -18.89
N GLU A 73 -3.46 -4.23 -17.66
CA GLU A 73 -4.72 -4.82 -17.22
C GLU A 73 -5.67 -3.71 -16.73
N PRO A 74 -6.86 -3.51 -17.31
CA PRO A 74 -7.79 -2.45 -16.89
C PRO A 74 -8.15 -2.46 -15.40
N LEU A 75 -8.16 -3.63 -14.75
CA LEU A 75 -8.42 -3.75 -13.31
C LEU A 75 -7.36 -3.05 -12.44
N PHE A 76 -6.18 -2.76 -12.99
CA PHE A 76 -5.14 -1.94 -12.35
C PHE A 76 -5.70 -0.62 -11.82
N PHE A 77 -6.44 0.10 -12.65
CA PHE A 77 -6.95 1.42 -12.29
C PHE A 77 -8.00 1.36 -11.18
N LEU A 78 -8.85 0.34 -11.19
CA LEU A 78 -9.82 0.12 -10.11
C LEU A 78 -9.13 -0.26 -8.80
N HIS A 79 -8.09 -1.09 -8.88
CA HIS A 79 -7.28 -1.44 -7.71
C HIS A 79 -6.62 -0.19 -7.10
N HIS A 80 -5.94 0.61 -7.91
CA HIS A 80 -5.27 1.82 -7.45
C HIS A 80 -6.23 2.91 -6.98
N ALA A 81 -7.42 3.04 -7.58
CA ALA A 81 -8.46 3.93 -7.05
C ALA A 81 -8.90 3.54 -5.63
N HIS A 82 -8.90 2.24 -5.31
CA HIS A 82 -9.15 1.79 -3.94
C HIS A 82 -7.99 2.16 -3.01
N ILE A 83 -6.74 1.94 -3.42
CA ILE A 83 -5.56 2.32 -2.63
C ILE A 83 -5.56 3.82 -2.35
N ASP A 84 -5.84 4.65 -3.34
CA ASP A 84 -5.97 6.11 -3.20
C ASP A 84 -7.09 6.49 -2.23
N LYS A 85 -8.23 5.79 -2.28
CA LYS A 85 -9.31 5.99 -1.31
C LYS A 85 -8.83 5.71 0.12
N LEU A 86 -8.09 4.62 0.34
CA LEU A 86 -7.57 4.28 1.67
C LEU A 86 -6.58 5.33 2.16
N TRP A 87 -5.69 5.81 1.29
CA TRP A 87 -4.78 6.89 1.62
C TRP A 87 -5.53 8.18 1.97
N ALA A 88 -6.56 8.53 1.21
CA ALA A 88 -7.39 9.70 1.51
C ALA A 88 -8.18 9.54 2.83
N ASP A 89 -8.67 8.34 3.15
CA ASP A 89 -9.28 8.03 4.45
C ASP A 89 -8.28 8.20 5.60
N TRP A 90 -7.04 7.74 5.41
CA TRP A 90 -5.95 7.88 6.37
C TRP A 90 -5.60 9.35 6.63
N GLN A 91 -5.51 10.15 5.56
CA GLN A 91 -5.26 11.59 5.66
C GLN A 91 -6.40 12.32 6.41
N ARG A 92 -7.65 11.93 6.16
CA ARG A 92 -8.83 12.55 6.79
C ARG A 92 -8.89 12.35 8.30
N GLN A 93 -8.31 11.27 8.83
CA GLN A 93 -8.29 11.02 10.28
C GLN A 93 -7.47 12.06 11.06
N ASP A 94 -6.45 12.63 10.44
CA ASP A 94 -5.65 13.72 11.02
C ASP A 94 -5.20 14.67 9.91
N TRP A 95 -6.16 15.42 9.36
CA TRP A 95 -5.92 16.27 8.21
C TRP A 95 -4.80 17.30 8.43
N LYS A 96 -4.66 17.81 9.66
CA LYS A 96 -3.66 18.83 9.98
C LYS A 96 -2.24 18.30 9.80
N ASN A 97 -1.98 17.08 10.27
CA ASN A 97 -0.63 16.51 10.22
C ASN A 97 -0.40 15.63 8.98
N ARG A 98 -1.44 14.98 8.44
CA ARG A 98 -1.30 13.94 7.40
C ARG A 98 -1.52 14.44 5.97
N LYS A 99 -2.15 15.60 5.75
CA LYS A 99 -2.41 16.15 4.41
C LYS A 99 -1.16 16.23 3.54
N ARG A 100 -0.04 16.59 4.15
CA ARG A 100 1.26 16.77 3.48
C ARG A 100 2.30 15.82 4.05
N ALA A 101 1.88 14.76 4.74
CA ALA A 101 2.82 13.76 5.21
C ALA A 101 3.33 12.98 3.99
N TYR A 102 4.64 13.02 3.78
CA TYR A 102 5.36 12.25 2.78
C TYR A 102 6.69 11.82 3.38
N HIS A 103 7.20 10.68 2.94
CA HIS A 103 8.50 10.16 3.35
C HIS A 103 9.04 9.26 2.24
N GLY A 104 10.35 9.28 2.00
CA GLY A 104 10.99 8.44 1.01
C GLY A 104 12.40 8.94 0.69
N ASN A 105 13.28 8.01 0.29
CA ASN A 105 14.60 8.37 -0.23
C ASN A 105 14.48 8.69 -1.72
N VAL A 106 15.07 9.80 -2.15
CA VAL A 106 15.29 10.10 -3.57
C VAL A 106 16.41 9.21 -4.10
N SER A 107 16.01 8.11 -4.75
CA SER A 107 16.84 7.20 -5.56
C SER A 107 17.61 6.10 -4.84
N ALA A 108 17.54 4.93 -5.49
CA ALA A 108 18.60 3.94 -5.57
C ALA A 108 19.99 4.55 -5.32
N HIS A 109 20.70 4.04 -4.31
CA HIS A 109 22.12 4.30 -4.05
C HIS A 109 22.59 5.69 -3.56
N HIS A 110 21.74 6.61 -3.10
CA HIS A 110 22.26 7.79 -2.37
C HIS A 110 21.66 7.93 -0.98
N VAL A 111 22.42 7.47 0.03
CA VAL A 111 22.19 7.80 1.43
C VAL A 111 22.36 9.32 1.58
N THR A 112 21.27 10.06 1.54
CA THR A 112 21.25 11.44 2.05
C THR A 112 20.64 11.41 3.44
N GLN A 113 21.50 11.36 4.46
CA GLN A 113 21.15 11.67 5.86
C GLN A 113 20.95 13.19 6.03
N ASP A 114 20.22 13.85 5.14
CA ASP A 114 19.98 15.29 5.26
C ASP A 114 18.49 15.59 5.17
N THR A 115 17.88 15.70 6.35
CA THR A 115 16.50 16.12 6.53
C THR A 115 16.33 17.64 6.48
N SER A 116 17.41 18.42 6.24
CA SER A 116 17.35 19.89 6.18
C SER A 116 16.87 20.46 4.84
N ILE A 117 16.76 19.64 3.80
CA ILE A 117 16.40 20.08 2.44
C ILE A 117 14.88 20.09 2.19
N PHE A 118 14.09 19.56 3.11
CA PHE A 118 12.64 19.56 3.03
C PHE A 118 12.08 20.61 4.00
N PRO A 119 11.49 21.72 3.51
CA PRO A 119 10.94 22.74 4.39
C PRO A 119 9.78 22.13 5.17
N THR A 120 10.04 21.83 6.44
CA THR A 120 9.02 21.43 7.41
C THR A 120 8.03 22.58 7.53
N GLY A 121 6.82 22.38 7.00
CA GLY A 121 5.73 23.35 7.04
C GLY A 121 5.16 23.53 8.45
N GLN A 122 5.99 23.98 9.39
CA GLN A 122 5.51 24.58 10.63
C GLN A 122 5.00 26.00 10.33
N SER A 123 3.69 26.17 10.38
CA SER A 123 3.02 27.41 10.76
C SER A 123 1.62 27.10 11.27
#